data_AF-A0A369HDY5-F1
#
_entry.id   AF-A0A369HDY5-F1
#
_cell.length_a   1.000
_cell.length_b   1.000
_cell.length_c   1.000
_cell.angle_alpha   90.00
_cell.angle_beta   90.00
_cell.angle_gamma   90.00
#
_symmetry.space_group_name_H-M   'P 1'
#
loop_
_entity.id
_entity.type
_entity.pdbx_description
1 polymer ?
#
loop_
_entity_poly.entity_id
_entity_poly.type
_entity_poly.pdbx_seq_one_letter_code
_entity_poly.pdbx_strand_id
1 'polypeptide(L)' 'MASSAAAAATTHEFLIIIPDKPGSQAKRKEIRAAIVCRAQSEHHVRTMLAEDIYFSEGVWDLEKAHIYPFKCVFRNP' A
#
# COMPACT_ATOMS: atom_id res chain seq x y z
N MET A 1 -2.45 36.14 13.75
CA MET A 1 -1.07 35.68 13.49
C MET A 1 -1.12 34.20 13.15
N ALA A 2 -1.26 33.87 11.87
CA ALA A 2 -1.23 32.51 11.39
C ALA A 2 0.23 32.09 11.16
N SER A 3 0.64 31.00 11.78
CA SER A 3 1.67 30.10 11.23
C SER A 3 1.52 28.77 11.96
N SER A 4 0.57 27.95 11.50
CA SER A 4 0.62 26.52 11.81
C SER A 4 1.75 25.97 10.96
N ALA A 5 2.89 25.71 11.57
CA ALA A 5 3.96 24.97 10.93
C ALA A 5 3.36 23.63 10.49
N ALA A 6 3.20 23.45 9.19
CA ALA A 6 3.00 22.13 8.62
C ALA A 6 4.22 21.31 9.03
N ALA A 7 4.06 20.50 10.09
CA ALA A 7 5.03 19.49 10.43
C ALA A 7 5.28 18.71 9.14
N ALA A 8 6.51 18.80 8.62
CA ALA A 8 6.88 18.12 7.40
C ALA A 8 6.41 16.67 7.53
N ALA A 9 5.41 16.27 6.75
CA ALA A 9 4.76 14.98 6.91
C ALA A 9 5.78 13.89 6.57
N THR A 10 6.47 13.38 7.59
CA THR A 10 7.53 12.39 7.42
C THR A 10 6.92 11.19 6.71
N THR A 11 7.34 10.99 5.46
CA THR A 11 6.81 9.91 4.64
C THR A 11 7.73 8.72 4.80
N HIS A 12 7.17 7.60 5.23
CA HIS A 12 7.85 6.34 5.42
C HIS A 12 7.58 5.42 4.23
N GLU A 13 8.55 4.58 3.88
CA GLU A 13 8.36 3.56 2.86
C GLU A 13 7.89 2.26 3.50
N PHE A 14 6.97 1.59 2.82
CA PHE A 14 6.40 0.31 3.23
C PHE A 14 6.47 -0.67 2.07
N LEU A 15 6.91 -1.89 2.35
CA LEU A 15 6.76 -3.04 1.47
C LEU A 15 5.45 -3.73 1.84
N ILE A 16 4.57 -3.86 0.86
CA ILE A 16 3.23 -4.39 1.02
C ILE A 16 3.15 -5.68 0.20
N ILE A 17 2.74 -6.78 0.82
CA ILE A 17 2.47 -8.05 0.15
C ILE A 17 0.99 -8.36 0.33
N ILE A 18 0.24 -8.41 -0.78
CA ILE A 18 -1.22 -8.56 -0.76
C ILE A 18 -1.60 -9.87 -1.44
N PRO A 19 -2.17 -10.84 -0.70
CA PRO A 19 -2.72 -12.04 -1.31
C PRO A 19 -4.07 -11.74 -1.97
N ASP A 20 -4.42 -12.55 -2.95
CA ASP A 20 -5.75 -12.49 -3.57
C ASP A 20 -6.78 -13.26 -2.75
N LYS A 21 -8.05 -12.87 -2.88
CA LYS A 21 -9.16 -13.67 -2.39
C LYS A 21 -9.28 -14.98 -3.20
N PRO A 22 -9.71 -16.09 -2.57
CA PRO A 22 -9.97 -17.34 -3.28
C PRO A 22 -10.97 -17.14 -4.43
N GLY A 23 -10.65 -17.66 -5.62
CA GLY A 23 -11.51 -17.54 -6.82
C GLY A 23 -11.29 -16.29 -7.66
N SER A 24 -10.47 -15.32 -7.23
CA SER A 24 -10.19 -14.09 -7.99
C SER A 24 -9.12 -14.25 -9.09
N GLN A 25 -8.60 -15.47 -9.30
CA GLN A 25 -7.54 -15.78 -10.26
C GLN A 25 -7.92 -15.44 -11.72
N ALA A 26 -9.18 -15.61 -12.12
CA ALA A 26 -9.63 -15.31 -13.49
C ALA A 26 -9.68 -13.80 -13.79
N LYS A 27 -9.83 -12.95 -12.77
CA LYS A 27 -9.75 -11.49 -12.88
C LYS A 27 -8.30 -10.99 -12.93
N ARG A 28 -7.34 -11.85 -12.60
CA ARG A 28 -5.94 -11.52 -12.38
C ARG A 28 -5.12 -11.72 -13.66
N LYS A 29 -5.21 -10.77 -14.60
CA LYS A 29 -4.39 -10.86 -15.83
C LYS A 29 -2.96 -10.32 -15.70
N GLU A 30 -2.62 -9.49 -14.70
CA GLU A 30 -1.28 -8.86 -14.69
C GLU A 30 -0.81 -8.26 -13.35
N ILE A 31 -1.25 -8.77 -12.18
CA ILE A 31 -0.94 -8.12 -10.90
C ILE A 31 0.32 -8.69 -10.24
N ARG A 32 1.26 -7.80 -9.88
CA ARG A 32 2.35 -8.11 -8.95
C ARG A 32 1.82 -8.02 -7.51
N ALA A 33 1.92 -9.11 -6.75
CA ALA A 33 1.43 -9.19 -5.36
C ALA A 33 2.24 -8.36 -4.34
N ALA A 34 3.22 -7.57 -4.80
CA ALA A 34 4.13 -6.81 -3.96
C ALA A 34 4.23 -5.35 -4.46
N ILE A 35 4.02 -4.41 -3.54
CA ILE A 35 4.00 -2.97 -3.81
C ILE A 35 4.92 -2.28 -2.80
N VAL A 36 5.71 -1.30 -3.27
CA VAL A 36 6.40 -0.37 -2.37
C VAL A 36 5.64 0.95 -2.38
N CYS A 37 5.14 1.37 -1.23
CA CYS A 37 4.33 2.57 -1.08
C CYS A 37 4.99 3.55 -0.11
N ARG A 38 4.76 4.86 -0.32
CA ARG A 38 5.15 5.93 0.59
C ARG A 38 3.91 6.42 1.33
N ALA A 39 3.92 6.35 2.66
CA ALA A 39 2.80 6.76 3.50
C ALA A 39 3.28 7.39 4.81
N GLN A 40 2.38 8.13 5.48
CA GLN A 40 2.68 8.71 6.79
C GLN A 40 2.64 7.67 7.92
N SER A 41 1.85 6.60 7.76
CA SER A 41 1.69 5.54 8.74
C SER A 41 1.14 4.27 8.08
N GLU A 42 1.23 3.14 8.79
CA GLU A 42 0.63 1.87 8.36
C GLU A 42 -0.91 1.98 8.20
N HIS A 43 -1.57 2.79 9.04
CA HIS A 43 -3.00 3.04 8.91
C HIS A 43 -3.32 3.76 7.60
N HIS A 44 -2.53 4.76 7.24
CA HIS A 44 -2.68 5.48 5.98
C HIS A 44 -2.44 4.54 4.77
N VAL A 45 -1.50 3.59 4.87
CA VAL A 45 -1.34 2.53 3.86
C VAL A 45 -2.64 1.74 3.68
N ARG A 46 -3.29 1.32 4.77
CA ARG A 46 -4.55 0.57 4.68
C ARG A 46 -5.69 1.38 4.06
N THR A 47 -5.78 2.68 4.36
CA THR A 47 -6.76 3.56 3.72
C THR A 47 -6.54 3.64 2.21
N MET A 48 -5.29 3.83 1.77
CA MET A 48 -4.97 3.87 0.33
C MET A 48 -5.29 2.54 -0.36
N LEU A 49 -5.00 1.41 0.27
CA LEU A 49 -5.33 0.09 -0.28
C LEU A 49 -6.84 -0.18 -0.34
N ALA A 50 -7.62 0.40 0.57
CA ALA A 50 -9.08 0.28 0.56
C ALA A 50 -9.75 1.10 -0.57
N GLU A 51 -9.06 2.09 -1.12
CA GLU A 51 -9.50 2.88 -2.28
C GLU A 51 -9.09 2.24 -3.61
N ASP A 52 -8.28 1.17 -3.58
CA ASP A 52 -7.76 0.51 -4.78
C ASP A 52 -8.87 -0.23 -5.57
N ILE A 53 -8.77 -0.21 -6.90
CA ILE A 53 -9.70 -0.90 -7.80
C ILE A 53 -9.75 -2.40 -7.55
N TYR A 54 -8.62 -3.04 -7.24
CA TYR A 54 -8.55 -4.47 -6.97
C TYR A 54 -9.13 -4.84 -5.62
N PHE A 55 -9.10 -3.95 -4.64
CA PHE A 55 -9.88 -4.14 -3.43
C PHE A 55 -11.38 -4.00 -3.71
N SER A 56 -11.76 -2.94 -4.43
CA SER A 56 -13.15 -2.66 -4.80
C SER A 56 -13.79 -3.77 -5.64
N GLU A 57 -13.04 -4.39 -6.55
CA GLU A 57 -13.48 -5.52 -7.39
C GLU A 57 -13.43 -6.88 -6.67
N GLY A 58 -13.02 -6.91 -5.40
CA GLY A 58 -12.93 -8.11 -4.58
C GLY A 58 -11.78 -9.05 -4.96
N VAL A 59 -10.73 -8.52 -5.59
CA VAL A 59 -9.53 -9.28 -5.95
C VAL A 59 -8.59 -9.39 -4.74
N TRP A 60 -8.31 -8.28 -4.05
CA TRP A 60 -7.36 -8.24 -2.93
C TRP A 60 -7.98 -8.64 -1.59
N ASP A 61 -7.23 -9.40 -0.80
CA ASP A 61 -7.54 -9.76 0.58
C ASP A 61 -6.69 -8.89 1.54
N LEU A 62 -7.21 -7.73 1.93
CA LEU A 62 -6.51 -6.80 2.83
C LEU A 62 -6.39 -7.32 4.27
N GLU A 63 -7.23 -8.26 4.69
CA GLU A 63 -7.12 -8.85 6.03
C GLU A 63 -5.86 -9.71 6.16
N LYS A 64 -5.44 -10.31 5.05
CA LYS A 64 -4.21 -11.12 4.96
C LYS A 64 -3.02 -10.34 4.38
N ALA A 65 -3.18 -9.04 4.12
CA ALA A 65 -2.09 -8.21 3.62
C ALA A 65 -1.03 -7.98 4.70
N HIS A 66 0.23 -8.13 4.31
CA HIS A 66 1.38 -7.85 5.17
C HIS A 66 1.98 -6.50 4.78
N ILE A 67 2.15 -5.62 5.76
CA ILE A 67 2.72 -4.29 5.58
C ILE A 67 3.96 -4.18 6.48
N TYR A 68 5.13 -4.06 5.86
CA TYR A 68 6.40 -3.98 6.56
C TYR A 68 7.04 -2.60 6.35
N PRO A 69 7.59 -1.97 7.40
CA PRO A 69 8.48 -0.84 7.23
C PRO A 69 9.64 -1.23 6.30
N PHE A 70 9.90 -0.43 5.28
CA PHE A 70 10.89 -0.72 4.27
C PHE A 70 11.87 0.44 4.13
N LYS A 71 13.15 0.13 4.02
CA LYS A 71 14.20 1.10 3.71
C LYS A 71 14.95 0.63 2.48
N CYS A 72 14.65 1.27 1.35
CA CYS A 72 15.31 0.97 0.09
C CYS A 72 16.75 1.50 0.13
N VAL A 73 17.76 0.62 0.00
CA VAL A 73 19.17 1.02 -0.01
C VAL A 73 19.57 1.63 -1.36
N PHE A 74 19.03 1.08 -2.45
CA PHE A 74 19.25 1.59 -3.80
C PHE A 74 17.91 1.65 -4.54
N ARG A 75 17.59 2.81 -5.09
CA ARG A 75 16.50 2.96 -6.07
C ARG A 75 17.09 3.61 -7.31
N ASN A 76 17.64 2.77 -8.18
CA ASN A 76 18.13 3.22 -9.48
C ASN A 76 16.94 3.29 -10.45
N PRO A 77 16.85 4.32 -11.31
CA PRO A 77 15.95 4.28 -12.46
C PRO A 77 16.32 3.13 -13.42
#